data_AF-A0A959VA70-F1
#
_entry.id   AF-A0A959VA70-F1
#
_cell.length_a   1.000
_cell.length_b   1.000
_cell.length_c   1.000
_cell.angle_alpha   90.00
_cell.angle_beta   90.00
_cell.angle_gamma   90.00
#
_symmetry.space_group_name_H-M   'P 1'
#
loop_
_entity.id
_entity.type
_entity.pdbx_description
1 polymer ?
#
loop_
_entity_poly.entity_id
_entity_poly.type
_entity_poly.pdbx_seq_one_letter_code
_entity_poly.pdbx_strand_id
1 'polypeptide(L)'
;MKTIFTIIFAGSLILFSGTSLSGQTLLELLSEDYDSSYIESYQNQLTTRLYSSRKYTNFTLKDRSENASLDYRPNPQLNLGFGISYSAFTLNLGFNFPFINDDDDKYGNTDYMDLQTHILTPKLTIEFYFSITKGYHIANPDERLSDYQSSQGLPQRPDILTINMGAQGYYIFNSKKFSYRAAFNQDERQIKSAGSLLAGPALYSNYIQGDSSFIPLQINPPGFFDGYRLKSSRYTRVAAGGGYAHNFIYKKSFFLTLSMILGVGGGFMKINEEDITLGAKNNFDVSLIYTFRAAAGYNSRKFFAGVTYVNTAQNTPTPIKRAIYIFDAGNLRFNIAYRFQFKAGDEIKKKLM
;
A
#
# COMPACT_ATOMS: atom_id res chain seq x y z
N MET A 1 18.23 7.24 -11.70
CA MET A 1 16.78 7.56 -11.67
C MET A 1 16.13 7.66 -13.05
N LYS A 2 16.69 8.42 -14.02
CA LYS A 2 16.09 8.55 -15.38
C LYS A 2 15.90 7.21 -16.13
N THR A 3 16.84 6.27 -16.02
CA THR A 3 16.78 4.97 -16.71
C THR A 3 15.75 3.99 -16.13
N ILE A 4 15.42 4.14 -14.84
CA ILE A 4 14.37 3.34 -14.17
C ILE A 4 12.97 3.84 -14.58
N PHE A 5 12.85 5.14 -14.87
CA PHE A 5 11.62 5.80 -15.28
C PHE A 5 11.05 5.27 -16.61
N THR A 6 11.91 4.97 -17.58
CA THR A 6 11.48 4.48 -18.91
C THR A 6 11.04 3.01 -18.90
N ILE A 7 11.61 2.18 -18.02
CA ILE A 7 11.34 0.74 -17.96
C ILE A 7 9.99 0.45 -17.26
N ILE A 8 9.62 1.24 -16.25
CA ILE A 8 8.38 1.05 -15.48
C ILE A 8 7.14 1.53 -16.28
N PHE A 9 7.25 2.61 -17.04
CA PHE A 9 6.13 3.14 -17.85
C PHE A 9 5.76 2.22 -19.02
N ALA A 10 6.73 1.49 -19.58
CA ALA A 10 6.48 0.48 -20.62
C ALA A 10 5.85 -0.81 -20.05
N GLY A 11 6.20 -1.19 -18.81
CA GLY A 11 5.68 -2.40 -18.17
C GLY A 11 4.17 -2.38 -17.90
N SER A 12 3.58 -1.22 -17.61
CA SER A 12 2.14 -1.07 -17.39
C SER A 12 1.30 -1.21 -18.66
N LEU A 13 1.87 -0.97 -19.85
CA LEU A 13 1.17 -1.19 -21.12
C LEU A 13 1.26 -2.64 -21.63
N ILE A 14 2.30 -3.38 -21.25
CA ILE A 14 2.59 -4.72 -21.80
C ILE A 14 1.81 -5.84 -21.09
N LEU A 15 1.25 -5.58 -19.90
CA LEU A 15 0.45 -6.58 -19.17
C LEU A 15 -0.87 -6.98 -19.86
N PHE A 16 -1.25 -6.34 -20.98
CA PHE A 16 -2.40 -6.73 -21.79
C PHE A 16 -2.05 -7.32 -23.17
N SER A 17 -0.78 -7.31 -23.60
CA SER A 17 -0.42 -7.87 -24.91
C SER A 17 -0.12 -9.38 -24.89
N GLY A 18 0.03 -9.98 -23.71
CA GLY A 18 0.55 -11.35 -23.56
C GLY A 18 -0.46 -12.43 -23.20
N THR A 19 -1.69 -12.09 -22.81
CA THR A 19 -2.71 -13.10 -22.42
C THR A 19 -3.87 -13.06 -23.38
N SER A 20 -4.08 -14.16 -24.09
CA SER A 20 -5.30 -14.44 -24.86
C SER A 20 -6.50 -14.67 -23.93
N LEU A 21 -6.83 -13.71 -23.06
CA LEU A 21 -8.17 -13.64 -22.52
C LEU A 21 -9.08 -13.40 -23.72
N SER A 22 -10.04 -14.29 -23.97
CA SER A 22 -11.03 -14.03 -25.00
C SER A 22 -11.65 -12.65 -24.74
N GLY A 23 -11.84 -11.84 -25.78
CA GLY A 23 -12.42 -10.50 -25.63
C GLY A 23 -13.76 -10.53 -24.89
N GLN A 24 -14.51 -11.63 -24.98
CA GLN A 24 -15.75 -11.87 -24.26
C GLN A 24 -15.56 -11.95 -22.73
N THR A 25 -14.54 -12.65 -22.25
CA THR A 25 -14.24 -12.76 -20.80
C THR A 25 -13.83 -11.41 -20.21
N LEU A 26 -13.07 -10.61 -20.95
CA LEU A 26 -12.70 -9.25 -20.53
C LEU A 26 -13.91 -8.31 -20.50
N LEU A 27 -14.78 -8.38 -21.51
CA LEU A 27 -16.02 -7.58 -21.56
C LEU A 27 -16.99 -7.96 -20.45
N GLU A 28 -17.08 -9.25 -20.06
CA GLU A 28 -17.91 -9.71 -18.94
C GLU A 28 -17.37 -9.29 -17.57
N LEU A 29 -16.04 -9.16 -17.44
CA LEU A 29 -15.41 -8.62 -16.23
C LEU A 29 -15.62 -7.10 -16.10
N LEU A 30 -15.75 -6.40 -17.23
CA LEU A 30 -15.97 -4.95 -17.30
C LEU A 30 -17.46 -4.57 -17.29
N SER A 31 -18.38 -5.51 -17.49
CA SER A 31 -19.82 -5.22 -17.58
C SER A 31 -20.40 -4.79 -16.24
N GLU A 32 -20.99 -3.59 -16.20
CA GLU A 32 -21.67 -3.06 -15.03
C GLU A 32 -23.05 -3.74 -14.86
N ASP A 33 -23.10 -4.82 -14.09
CA ASP A 33 -24.35 -5.50 -13.67
C ASP A 33 -24.59 -5.27 -12.17
N TYR A 34 -24.81 -4.00 -11.80
CA TYR A 34 -25.10 -3.59 -10.43
C TYR A 34 -26.60 -3.53 -10.16
N ASP A 35 -26.99 -3.85 -8.92
CA ASP A 35 -28.31 -3.53 -8.39
C ASP A 35 -28.36 -2.02 -8.10
N SER A 36 -29.10 -1.27 -8.93
CA SER A 36 -29.22 0.19 -8.83
C SER A 36 -29.90 0.66 -7.53
N SER A 37 -30.54 -0.22 -6.78
CA SER A 37 -31.06 0.09 -5.45
C SER A 37 -29.97 0.08 -4.36
N TYR A 38 -28.80 -0.49 -4.67
CA TYR A 38 -27.63 -0.57 -3.79
C TYR A 38 -26.48 0.32 -4.24
N ILE A 39 -26.26 0.47 -5.55
CA ILE A 39 -25.08 1.17 -6.09
C ILE A 39 -25.51 2.21 -7.13
N GLU A 40 -24.94 3.41 -7.01
CA GLU A 40 -25.06 4.48 -7.99
C GLU A 40 -23.69 4.72 -8.63
N SER A 41 -23.59 4.59 -9.96
CA SER A 41 -22.35 4.81 -10.73
C SER A 41 -22.25 6.26 -11.20
N TYR A 42 -21.04 6.82 -11.12
CA TYR A 42 -20.68 8.15 -11.62
C TYR A 42 -19.58 8.09 -12.69
N GLN A 43 -19.36 6.93 -13.31
CA GLN A 43 -18.35 6.79 -14.37
C GLN A 43 -18.52 7.80 -15.52
N ASN A 44 -19.75 8.23 -15.82
CA ASN A 44 -20.04 9.22 -16.87
C ASN A 44 -19.85 10.68 -16.41
N GLN A 45 -19.29 10.91 -15.22
CA GLN A 45 -19.05 12.24 -14.65
C GLN A 45 -17.56 12.43 -14.42
N LEU A 46 -17.07 13.65 -14.65
CA LEU A 46 -15.73 14.02 -14.21
C LEU A 46 -15.76 14.26 -12.71
N THR A 47 -14.92 13.54 -11.98
CA THR A 47 -14.70 13.78 -10.56
C THR A 47 -13.33 14.39 -10.36
N THR A 48 -13.25 15.52 -9.67
CA THR A 48 -11.99 16.14 -9.25
C THR A 48 -11.81 15.98 -7.76
N ARG A 49 -10.56 15.86 -7.31
CA ARG A 49 -10.23 15.51 -5.93
C ARG A 49 -9.07 16.35 -5.45
N LEU A 50 -9.17 16.86 -4.23
CA LEU A 50 -8.04 17.30 -3.44
C LEU A 50 -7.87 16.32 -2.29
N TYR A 51 -6.65 15.89 -2.04
CA TYR A 51 -6.38 14.98 -0.94
C TYR A 51 -5.09 15.33 -0.22
N SER A 52 -5.06 15.03 1.07
CA SER A 52 -3.81 14.94 1.83
C SER A 52 -3.55 13.47 2.15
N SER A 53 -2.28 13.08 2.19
CA SER A 53 -1.86 11.69 2.37
C SER A 53 -0.63 11.64 3.26
N ARG A 54 -0.67 10.83 4.31
CA ARG A 54 0.53 10.45 5.07
C ARG A 54 0.74 8.96 4.89
N LYS A 55 1.76 8.62 4.11
CA LYS A 55 2.19 7.24 3.90
C LYS A 55 3.29 6.91 4.89
N TYR A 56 3.45 5.65 5.23
CA TYR A 56 4.61 5.20 5.98
C TYR A 56 5.00 3.80 5.51
N THR A 57 6.27 3.46 5.68
CA THR A 57 6.82 2.16 5.30
C THR A 57 7.86 1.80 6.33
N ASN A 58 7.38 1.12 7.37
CA ASN A 58 8.15 0.75 8.53
C ASN A 58 8.70 -0.67 8.35
N PHE A 59 9.84 -0.93 8.97
CA PHE A 59 10.29 -2.29 9.15
C PHE A 59 10.84 -2.49 10.55
N THR A 60 10.62 -3.67 11.09
CA THR A 60 11.05 -4.07 12.42
C THR A 60 11.81 -5.38 12.31
N LEU A 61 12.97 -5.42 12.94
CA LEU A 61 13.73 -6.64 13.17
C LEU A 61 13.32 -7.20 14.52
N LYS A 62 12.71 -8.38 14.56
CA LYS A 62 12.28 -9.02 15.81
C LYS A 62 13.04 -10.31 16.04
N ASP A 63 13.65 -10.42 17.21
CA ASP A 63 14.32 -11.63 17.67
C ASP A 63 13.52 -12.26 18.81
N ARG A 64 13.04 -13.50 18.60
CA ARG A 64 12.26 -14.23 19.59
C ARG A 64 13.13 -14.95 20.63
N SER A 65 14.43 -15.20 20.40
CA SER A 65 15.28 -15.77 21.46
C SER A 65 15.56 -14.73 22.53
N GLU A 66 15.80 -13.51 22.09
CA GLU A 66 16.11 -12.37 22.96
C GLU A 66 14.87 -11.60 23.43
N ASN A 67 13.69 -11.96 22.91
CA ASN A 67 12.44 -11.22 23.11
C ASN A 67 12.59 -9.70 22.85
N ALA A 68 13.34 -9.34 21.81
CA ALA A 68 13.71 -7.97 21.51
C ALA A 68 13.31 -7.58 20.07
N SER A 69 13.03 -6.30 19.84
CA SER A 69 12.75 -5.75 18.50
C SER A 69 13.52 -4.46 18.25
N LEU A 70 13.96 -4.24 17.02
CA LEU A 70 14.60 -3.01 16.57
C LEU A 70 13.72 -2.39 15.48
N ASP A 71 13.18 -1.21 15.78
CA ASP A 71 12.16 -0.56 14.96
C ASP A 71 12.74 0.56 14.12
N TYR A 72 12.47 0.51 12.82
CA TYR A 72 12.82 1.55 11.88
C TYR A 72 11.57 2.23 11.32
N ARG A 73 11.53 3.55 11.44
CA ARG A 73 10.45 4.38 10.92
C ARG A 73 11.03 5.44 9.99
N PRO A 74 10.40 5.71 8.84
CA PRO A 74 10.72 6.88 8.03
C PRO A 74 10.10 8.14 8.67
N ASN A 75 10.52 9.31 8.22
CA ASN A 75 9.88 10.61 8.48
C ASN A 75 9.20 11.18 7.21
N PRO A 76 8.18 10.50 6.65
CA PRO A 76 7.54 10.97 5.43
C PRO A 76 6.72 12.22 5.72
N GLN A 77 6.94 13.25 4.90
CA GLN A 77 6.16 14.49 4.94
C GLN A 77 4.68 14.24 4.60
N LEU A 78 3.81 15.16 4.99
CA LEU A 78 2.42 15.16 4.54
C LEU A 78 2.36 15.54 3.06
N ASN A 79 1.77 14.67 2.24
CA ASN A 79 1.61 14.94 0.82
C ASN A 79 0.28 15.65 0.58
N LEU A 80 0.29 16.67 -0.28
CA LEU A 80 -0.93 17.23 -0.86
C LEU A 80 -1.02 16.81 -2.32
N GLY A 81 -2.21 16.41 -2.74
CA GLY A 81 -2.42 15.87 -4.07
C GLY A 81 -3.72 16.30 -4.71
N PHE A 82 -3.70 16.22 -6.03
CA PHE A 82 -4.84 16.45 -6.90
C PHE A 82 -5.15 15.17 -7.67
N GLY A 83 -6.43 14.89 -7.83
CA GLY A 83 -6.92 13.71 -8.53
C GLY A 83 -8.00 14.05 -9.53
N ILE A 84 -8.04 13.31 -10.63
CA ILE A 84 -9.12 13.33 -11.62
C ILE A 84 -9.58 11.91 -11.90
N SER A 85 -10.89 11.72 -12.01
CA SER A 85 -11.51 10.46 -12.43
C SER A 85 -12.54 10.73 -13.51
N TYR A 86 -12.50 9.95 -14.59
CA TYR A 86 -13.49 9.95 -15.66
C TYR A 86 -13.58 8.56 -16.27
N SER A 87 -14.79 8.01 -16.41
CA SER A 87 -15.02 6.64 -16.84
C SER A 87 -14.26 5.65 -15.95
N ALA A 88 -13.58 4.67 -16.53
CA ALA A 88 -12.74 3.71 -15.82
C ALA A 88 -11.35 4.26 -15.44
N PHE A 89 -11.02 5.51 -15.79
CA PHE A 89 -9.70 6.08 -15.58
C PHE A 89 -9.66 6.99 -14.35
N THR A 90 -8.64 6.82 -13.50
CA THR A 90 -8.36 7.71 -12.37
C THR A 90 -6.86 7.98 -12.29
N LEU A 91 -6.48 9.25 -12.18
CA LEU A 91 -5.12 9.71 -11.99
C LEU A 91 -5.04 10.53 -10.70
N ASN A 92 -4.11 10.18 -9.82
CA ASN A 92 -3.80 10.96 -8.62
C ASN A 92 -2.33 11.35 -8.64
N LEU A 93 -2.06 12.65 -8.54
CA LEU A 93 -0.70 13.19 -8.38
C LEU A 93 -0.59 13.77 -6.97
N GLY A 94 0.51 13.46 -6.28
CA GLY A 94 0.76 13.91 -4.92
C GLY A 94 2.16 14.48 -4.83
N PHE A 95 2.29 15.61 -4.13
CA PHE A 95 3.54 16.34 -3.97
C PHE A 95 3.81 16.57 -2.49
N ASN A 96 5.08 16.44 -2.12
CA ASN A 96 5.56 16.78 -0.79
C ASN A 96 5.86 18.27 -0.78
N PHE A 97 5.47 18.96 0.28
CA PHE A 97 5.75 20.37 0.46
C PHE A 97 6.62 20.55 1.70
N PRO A 98 7.86 21.07 1.55
CA PRO A 98 8.86 21.09 2.62
C PRO A 98 8.46 21.97 3.81
N PHE A 99 7.46 22.83 3.67
CA PHE A 99 6.99 23.72 4.75
C PHE A 99 5.91 23.11 5.65
N ILE A 100 5.40 21.90 5.34
CA ILE A 100 4.32 21.28 6.10
C ILE A 100 4.83 20.47 7.29
N ASN A 101 6.07 19.97 7.22
CA ASN A 101 6.70 19.18 8.28
C ASN A 101 8.08 19.77 8.58
N ASP A 102 8.30 20.22 9.81
CA ASP A 102 9.55 20.85 10.28
C ASP A 102 10.07 20.10 11.52
N ASP A 103 10.24 18.79 11.37
CA ASP A 103 10.68 17.88 12.43
C ASP A 103 11.87 16.99 11.99
N ASP A 104 12.50 17.32 10.86
CA ASP A 104 13.64 16.60 10.29
C ASP A 104 14.85 16.62 11.23
N ASP A 105 15.03 17.67 12.03
CA ASP A 105 16.07 17.73 13.08
C ASP A 105 15.90 16.60 14.11
N LYS A 106 14.66 16.15 14.34
CA LYS A 106 14.34 15.11 15.31
C LYS A 106 14.29 13.71 14.70
N TYR A 107 13.66 13.57 13.53
CA TYR A 107 13.35 12.27 12.92
C TYR A 107 14.20 11.93 11.68
N GLY A 108 15.04 12.86 11.23
CA GLY A 108 15.82 12.76 10.02
C GLY A 108 15.00 13.02 8.76
N ASN A 109 15.67 13.41 7.67
CA ASN A 109 15.02 13.56 6.37
C ASN A 109 14.69 12.19 5.75
N THR A 110 13.53 12.09 5.11
CA THR A 110 13.12 10.93 4.30
C THR A 110 12.74 11.35 2.88
N ASP A 111 13.42 10.76 1.91
CA ASP A 111 13.02 10.83 0.50
C ASP A 111 12.08 9.69 0.16
N TYR A 112 11.00 9.98 -0.57
CA TYR A 112 9.98 9.00 -0.90
C TYR A 112 9.43 9.18 -2.32
N MET A 113 9.26 8.06 -3.02
CA MET A 113 8.56 7.98 -4.29
C MET A 113 7.60 6.80 -4.26
N ASP A 114 6.37 6.99 -4.73
CA ASP A 114 5.39 5.92 -4.82
C ASP A 114 4.49 6.06 -6.02
N LEU A 115 4.25 4.92 -6.65
CA LEU A 115 3.40 4.74 -7.80
C LEU A 115 2.43 3.61 -7.49
N GLN A 116 1.14 3.89 -7.64
CA GLN A 116 0.06 2.92 -7.43
C GLN A 116 -0.89 2.97 -8.61
N THR A 117 -1.24 1.81 -9.13
CA THR A 117 -2.18 1.64 -10.25
C THR A 117 -3.23 0.64 -9.84
N HIS A 118 -4.50 0.95 -10.07
CA HIS A 118 -5.61 0.08 -9.73
C HIS A 118 -6.49 -0.13 -10.97
N ILE A 119 -6.91 -1.37 -11.20
CA ILE A 119 -7.95 -1.73 -12.15
C ILE A 119 -9.14 -2.19 -11.32
N LEU A 120 -10.21 -1.39 -11.33
CA LEU A 120 -11.39 -1.61 -10.51
C LEU A 120 -12.58 -1.91 -11.42
N THR A 121 -12.96 -3.19 -11.47
CA THR A 121 -14.20 -3.63 -12.12
C THR A 121 -15.23 -4.03 -11.05
N PRO A 122 -16.51 -4.22 -11.42
CA PRO A 122 -17.53 -4.70 -10.49
C PRO A 122 -17.11 -5.95 -9.70
N LYS A 123 -16.51 -6.91 -10.41
CA LYS A 123 -16.20 -8.26 -9.89
C LYS A 123 -14.75 -8.44 -9.51
N LEU A 124 -13.83 -7.60 -10.01
CA LEU A 124 -12.40 -7.80 -9.85
C LEU A 124 -11.70 -6.48 -9.53
N THR A 125 -10.84 -6.51 -8.52
CA THR A 125 -9.90 -5.44 -8.22
C THR A 125 -8.49 -5.97 -8.42
N ILE A 126 -7.68 -5.29 -9.23
CA ILE A 126 -6.24 -5.56 -9.39
C ILE A 126 -5.49 -4.30 -8.98
N GLU A 127 -4.49 -4.43 -8.12
CA GLU A 127 -3.69 -3.32 -7.63
C GLU A 127 -2.22 -3.62 -7.85
N PHE A 128 -1.50 -2.67 -8.42
CA PHE A 128 -0.05 -2.66 -8.54
C PHE A 128 0.49 -1.53 -7.70
N TYR A 129 1.59 -1.77 -7.01
CA TYR A 129 2.28 -0.72 -6.27
C TYR A 129 3.79 -0.85 -6.41
N PHE A 130 4.46 0.29 -6.39
CA PHE A 130 5.90 0.43 -6.39
C PHE A 130 6.26 1.63 -5.53
N SER A 131 7.09 1.44 -4.50
CA SER A 131 7.58 2.51 -3.65
C SER A 131 9.07 2.41 -3.40
N ILE A 132 9.70 3.57 -3.29
CA ILE A 132 11.09 3.73 -2.87
C ILE A 132 11.08 4.69 -1.68
N THR A 133 11.68 4.29 -0.57
CA THR A 133 11.84 5.14 0.62
C THR A 133 13.31 5.15 1.02
N LYS A 134 13.89 6.32 1.23
CA LYS A 134 15.27 6.45 1.71
C LYS A 134 15.31 7.37 2.91
N GLY A 135 16.04 6.96 3.94
CA GLY A 135 16.17 7.69 5.19
C GLY A 135 15.16 7.24 6.23
N TYR A 136 15.70 6.83 7.38
CA TYR A 136 14.98 6.24 8.51
C TYR A 136 15.58 6.76 9.83
N HIS A 137 14.91 6.51 10.94
CA HIS A 137 15.49 6.57 12.27
C HIS A 137 15.13 5.32 13.07
N ILE A 138 15.90 5.05 14.13
CA ILE A 138 15.58 4.02 15.12
C ILE A 138 14.51 4.59 16.07
N ALA A 139 13.36 3.94 16.15
CA ALA A 139 12.21 4.45 16.90
C ALA A 139 12.14 3.99 18.36
N ASN A 140 12.92 2.97 18.74
CA ASN A 140 13.02 2.49 20.13
C ASN A 140 14.49 2.40 20.62
N PRO A 141 15.28 3.49 20.52
CA PRO A 141 16.70 3.45 20.86
C PRO A 141 16.96 3.20 22.35
N ASP A 142 16.14 3.76 23.25
CA ASP A 142 16.26 3.57 24.70
C ASP A 142 16.17 2.11 25.14
N GLU A 143 15.43 1.28 24.40
CA GLU A 143 15.27 -0.15 24.68
C GLU A 143 16.41 -0.98 24.10
N ARG A 144 17.15 -0.47 23.12
CA ARG A 144 17.96 -1.29 22.21
C ARG A 144 19.42 -0.89 22.13
N LEU A 145 19.78 0.34 22.42
CA LEU A 145 21.13 0.86 22.28
C LEU A 145 21.70 1.18 23.65
N SER A 146 22.76 0.47 24.03
CA SER A 146 23.36 0.57 25.36
C SER A 146 24.01 1.92 25.68
N ASP A 147 24.41 2.66 24.65
CA ASP A 147 25.07 3.96 24.73
C ASP A 147 24.13 5.14 24.44
N TYR A 148 22.84 4.88 24.21
CA TYR A 148 21.90 5.92 23.84
C TYR A 148 21.61 6.88 25.00
N GLN A 149 21.64 8.18 24.68
CA GLN A 149 21.26 9.26 25.59
C GLN A 149 20.19 10.10 24.90
N SER A 150 19.03 10.26 25.54
CA SER A 150 17.88 10.94 24.93
C SER A 150 18.19 12.41 24.54
N SER A 151 19.20 13.03 25.14
CA SER A 151 19.68 14.38 24.79
C SER A 151 20.32 14.48 23.41
N GLN A 152 20.71 13.35 22.79
CA GLN A 152 21.33 13.32 21.46
C GLN A 152 20.31 13.29 20.31
N GLY A 153 19.02 13.18 20.61
CA GLY A 153 17.97 12.97 19.61
C GLY A 153 17.96 11.54 19.07
N LEU A 154 16.98 11.19 18.24
CA LEU A 154 16.84 9.82 17.75
C LEU A 154 17.97 9.45 16.77
N PRO A 155 18.53 8.21 16.83
CA PRO A 155 19.56 7.79 15.89
C PRO A 155 19.02 7.74 14.46
N GLN A 156 19.58 8.58 13.60
CA GLN A 156 19.17 8.69 12.20
C GLN A 156 19.98 7.75 11.30
N ARG A 157 19.34 7.25 10.25
CA ARG A 157 19.87 6.33 9.23
C ARG A 157 19.48 6.80 7.83
N PRO A 158 20.09 7.91 7.35
CA PRO A 158 19.82 8.45 6.02
C PRO A 158 20.27 7.52 4.88
N ASP A 159 21.12 6.53 5.18
CA ASP A 159 21.65 5.55 4.24
C ASP A 159 20.68 4.40 3.91
N ILE A 160 19.69 4.13 4.78
CA ILE A 160 18.78 3.01 4.57
C ILE A 160 17.80 3.31 3.44
N LEU A 161 17.81 2.45 2.42
CA LEU A 161 16.93 2.43 1.28
C LEU A 161 16.01 1.22 1.34
N THR A 162 14.71 1.44 1.18
CA THR A 162 13.73 0.37 0.93
C THR A 162 13.10 0.52 -0.45
N ILE A 163 12.97 -0.60 -1.17
CA ILE A 163 12.24 -0.69 -2.43
C ILE A 163 11.18 -1.76 -2.26
N ASN A 164 9.91 -1.37 -2.43
CA ASN A 164 8.78 -2.28 -2.28
C ASN A 164 8.00 -2.29 -3.58
N MET A 165 7.63 -3.47 -4.02
CA MET A 165 6.78 -3.63 -5.19
C MET A 165 5.86 -4.80 -5.01
N GLY A 166 4.70 -4.75 -5.64
CA GLY A 166 3.79 -5.86 -5.62
C GLY A 166 2.58 -5.67 -6.52
N ALA A 167 1.88 -6.78 -6.67
CA ALA A 167 0.61 -6.86 -7.38
C ALA A 167 -0.35 -7.72 -6.56
N GLN A 168 -1.59 -7.33 -6.43
CA GLN A 168 -2.62 -8.13 -5.75
C GLN A 168 -3.95 -8.04 -6.49
N GLY A 169 -4.67 -9.15 -6.53
CA GLY A 169 -5.97 -9.26 -7.17
C GLY A 169 -7.00 -9.84 -6.22
N TYR A 170 -8.22 -9.31 -6.22
CA TYR A 170 -9.32 -9.87 -5.42
C TYR A 170 -10.62 -9.91 -6.22
N TYR A 171 -11.27 -11.07 -6.20
CA TYR A 171 -12.63 -11.26 -6.68
C TYR A 171 -13.64 -10.82 -5.61
N ILE A 172 -14.68 -10.12 -6.06
CA ILE A 172 -15.76 -9.58 -5.22
C ILE A 172 -17.02 -10.43 -5.45
N PHE A 173 -17.32 -11.32 -4.52
CA PHE A 173 -18.42 -12.29 -4.66
C PHE A 173 -19.82 -11.65 -4.68
N ASN A 174 -20.02 -10.54 -3.97
CA ASN A 174 -21.29 -9.82 -3.93
C ASN A 174 -21.23 -8.52 -4.76
N SER A 175 -20.62 -8.56 -5.95
CA SER A 175 -20.40 -7.40 -6.82
C SER A 175 -21.67 -6.65 -7.19
N LYS A 176 -22.82 -7.32 -7.24
CA LYS A 176 -24.11 -6.69 -7.58
C LYS A 176 -24.58 -5.69 -6.53
N LYS A 177 -24.27 -5.94 -5.26
CA LYS A 177 -24.77 -5.14 -4.13
C LYS A 177 -23.67 -4.40 -3.39
N PHE A 178 -22.42 -4.83 -3.48
CA PHE A 178 -21.31 -4.23 -2.77
C PHE A 178 -20.31 -3.59 -3.75
N SER A 179 -19.99 -2.32 -3.50
CA SER A 179 -18.99 -1.56 -4.25
C SER A 179 -17.75 -1.29 -3.39
N TYR A 180 -16.59 -1.80 -3.80
CA TYR A 180 -15.29 -1.40 -3.22
C TYR A 180 -14.93 0.05 -3.62
N ARG A 181 -15.30 0.42 -4.84
CA ARG A 181 -15.02 1.72 -5.47
C ARG A 181 -15.67 2.89 -4.74
N ALA A 182 -16.85 2.69 -4.15
CA ALA A 182 -17.58 3.73 -3.44
C ALA A 182 -16.78 4.42 -2.33
N ALA A 183 -15.90 3.67 -1.64
CA ALA A 183 -15.07 4.19 -0.56
C ALA A 183 -13.70 4.69 -1.04
N PHE A 184 -13.07 3.99 -2.00
CA PHE A 184 -11.65 4.18 -2.34
C PHE A 184 -11.38 4.92 -3.66
N ASN A 185 -12.31 4.87 -4.63
CA ASN A 185 -12.17 5.60 -5.91
C ASN A 185 -13.23 6.69 -6.10
N GLN A 186 -14.32 6.59 -5.33
CA GLN A 186 -15.41 7.55 -5.21
C GLN A 186 -16.06 7.96 -6.56
N ASP A 187 -15.93 7.13 -7.57
CA ASP A 187 -16.66 7.13 -8.84
C ASP A 187 -17.96 6.31 -8.75
N GLU A 188 -18.22 5.71 -7.60
CA GLU A 188 -19.48 5.05 -7.25
C GLU A 188 -19.97 5.54 -5.88
N ARG A 189 -21.23 5.26 -5.56
CA ARG A 189 -21.81 5.48 -4.24
C ARG A 189 -22.64 4.28 -3.83
N GLN A 190 -22.35 3.79 -2.64
CA GLN A 190 -23.13 2.77 -1.97
C GLN A 190 -24.36 3.43 -1.31
N ILE A 191 -25.56 3.00 -1.69
CA ILE A 191 -26.85 3.53 -1.24
C ILE A 191 -27.40 2.77 -0.03
N LYS A 192 -27.15 1.45 0.04
CA LYS A 192 -27.58 0.56 1.13
C LYS A 192 -26.40 -0.23 1.67
N SER A 193 -26.43 -0.61 2.95
CA SER A 193 -25.37 -1.44 3.51
C SER A 193 -25.27 -2.78 2.80
N ALA A 194 -24.04 -3.18 2.49
CA ALA A 194 -23.74 -4.46 1.85
C ALA A 194 -22.30 -4.85 2.16
N GLY A 195 -22.05 -6.15 2.16
CA GLY A 195 -20.69 -6.67 2.25
C GLY A 195 -20.43 -7.77 1.24
N SER A 196 -19.17 -8.11 1.08
CA SER A 196 -18.72 -9.16 0.17
C SER A 196 -17.56 -9.92 0.78
N LEU A 197 -17.56 -11.23 0.56
CA LEU A 197 -16.31 -11.99 0.63
C LEU A 197 -15.37 -11.50 -0.47
N LEU A 198 -14.08 -11.63 -0.20
CA LEU A 198 -12.99 -11.29 -1.11
C LEU A 198 -12.06 -12.50 -1.18
N ALA A 199 -11.51 -12.81 -2.35
CA ALA A 199 -10.47 -13.81 -2.47
C ALA A 199 -9.56 -13.53 -3.65
N GLY A 200 -8.27 -13.81 -3.50
CA GLY A 200 -7.37 -13.80 -4.65
C GLY A 200 -5.89 -13.80 -4.31
N PRO A 201 -5.04 -13.75 -5.35
CA PRO A 201 -3.60 -13.86 -5.22
C PRO A 201 -2.94 -12.53 -4.93
N ALA A 202 -1.71 -12.60 -4.41
CA ALA A 202 -0.82 -11.47 -4.26
C ALA A 202 0.65 -11.87 -4.50
N LEU A 203 1.42 -10.93 -5.02
CA LEU A 203 2.86 -11.02 -5.25
C LEU A 203 3.48 -9.79 -4.59
N TYR A 204 4.52 -10.01 -3.79
CA TYR A 204 5.21 -8.93 -3.10
C TYR A 204 6.73 -9.15 -3.16
N SER A 205 7.48 -8.08 -3.35
CA SER A 205 8.93 -8.04 -3.26
C SER A 205 9.35 -6.82 -2.45
N ASN A 206 10.04 -7.04 -1.34
CA ASN A 206 10.64 -5.98 -0.52
C ASN A 206 12.16 -6.13 -0.55
N TYR A 207 12.85 -5.01 -0.69
CA TYR A 207 14.30 -4.92 -0.65
C TYR A 207 14.70 -3.82 0.34
N ILE A 208 15.66 -4.10 1.20
CA ILE A 208 16.22 -3.17 2.18
C ILE A 208 17.74 -3.20 2.01
N GLN A 209 18.37 -2.02 2.02
CA GLN A 209 19.81 -1.87 1.91
C GLN A 209 20.27 -0.68 2.75
N GLY A 210 21.35 -0.84 3.51
CA GLY A 210 22.12 0.27 4.08
C GLY A 210 23.53 0.32 3.47
N ASP A 211 24.20 1.46 3.64
CA ASP A 211 25.64 1.57 3.32
C ASP A 211 26.46 0.79 4.35
N SER A 212 25.98 0.81 5.60
CA SER A 212 26.44 0.00 6.72
C SER A 212 25.35 -0.91 7.26
N SER A 213 25.70 -1.82 8.18
CA SER A 213 24.70 -2.69 8.79
C SER A 213 23.55 -1.89 9.44
N PHE A 214 22.31 -2.30 9.18
CA PHE A 214 21.13 -1.81 9.88
C PHE A 214 20.85 -2.59 11.17
N ILE A 215 21.86 -3.25 11.73
CA ILE A 215 21.92 -3.66 13.14
C ILE A 215 23.12 -2.93 13.76
N PRO A 216 22.90 -1.95 14.65
CA PRO A 216 23.97 -1.18 15.27
C PRO A 216 24.91 -2.05 16.11
N LEU A 217 26.17 -1.60 16.25
CA LEU A 217 27.18 -2.28 17.07
C LEU A 217 26.82 -2.33 18.55
N GLN A 218 26.17 -1.28 19.05
CA GLN A 218 25.84 -1.09 20.46
C GLN A 218 24.50 -1.73 20.86
N ILE A 219 24.02 -2.68 20.04
CA ILE A 219 22.76 -3.38 20.23
C ILE A 219 22.78 -4.22 21.52
N ASN A 220 21.71 -4.11 22.32
CA ASN A 220 21.56 -4.84 23.57
C ASN A 220 20.25 -5.65 23.60
N PRO A 221 20.26 -6.98 23.53
CA PRO A 221 21.42 -7.83 23.82
C PRO A 221 22.38 -7.98 22.64
N PRO A 222 23.68 -8.23 22.88
CA PRO A 222 24.68 -8.42 21.83
C PRO A 222 24.41 -9.63 20.92
N GLY A 223 23.65 -10.61 21.41
CA GLY A 223 23.26 -11.81 20.65
C GLY A 223 22.11 -11.60 19.66
N PHE A 224 21.60 -10.36 19.52
CA PHE A 224 20.49 -10.05 18.62
C PHE A 224 20.79 -10.53 17.19
N PHE A 225 19.83 -11.26 16.60
CA PHE A 225 19.95 -11.85 15.27
C PHE A 225 21.14 -12.82 15.14
N ASP A 226 21.43 -13.61 16.18
CA ASP A 226 22.60 -14.50 16.26
C ASP A 226 23.93 -13.77 15.98
N GLY A 227 23.99 -12.46 16.27
CA GLY A 227 25.17 -11.61 16.03
C GLY A 227 25.38 -11.17 14.57
N TYR A 228 24.42 -11.44 13.67
CA TYR A 228 24.53 -11.01 12.28
C TYR A 228 24.50 -9.50 12.12
N ARG A 229 25.36 -8.98 11.24
CA ARG A 229 25.38 -7.57 10.82
C ARG A 229 24.77 -7.40 9.45
N LEU A 230 23.46 -7.20 9.40
CA LEU A 230 22.71 -7.18 8.14
C LEU A 230 22.93 -5.89 7.36
N LYS A 231 23.48 -5.99 6.14
CA LYS A 231 23.68 -4.85 5.22
C LYS A 231 22.57 -4.73 4.19
N SER A 232 22.05 -5.86 3.73
CA SER A 232 20.92 -5.87 2.80
C SER A 232 20.05 -7.11 2.99
N SER A 233 18.80 -6.99 2.59
CA SER A 233 17.86 -8.09 2.58
C SER A 233 16.89 -7.96 1.42
N ARG A 234 16.51 -9.09 0.83
CA ARG A 234 15.48 -9.17 -0.19
C ARG A 234 14.51 -10.28 0.16
N TYR A 235 13.22 -10.00 0.07
CA TYR A 235 12.18 -11.00 0.22
C TYR A 235 11.20 -10.91 -0.93
N THR A 236 11.03 -12.00 -1.67
CA THR A 236 10.04 -12.13 -2.74
C THR A 236 9.09 -13.26 -2.40
N ARG A 237 7.78 -13.02 -2.46
CA ARG A 237 6.75 -14.00 -2.08
C ARG A 237 5.52 -13.96 -2.96
N VAL A 238 4.90 -15.13 -3.09
CA VAL A 238 3.57 -15.32 -3.68
C VAL A 238 2.63 -15.77 -2.57
N ALA A 239 1.47 -15.13 -2.49
CA ALA A 239 0.44 -15.41 -1.50
C ALA A 239 -0.92 -15.58 -2.16
N ALA A 240 -1.81 -16.26 -1.46
CA ALA A 240 -3.23 -16.23 -1.74
C ALA A 240 -3.98 -15.99 -0.43
N GLY A 241 -5.10 -15.30 -0.51
CA GLY A 241 -5.85 -14.93 0.68
C GLY A 241 -7.31 -14.73 0.42
N GLY A 242 -8.04 -14.64 1.53
CA GLY A 242 -9.46 -14.39 1.58
C GLY A 242 -9.76 -13.34 2.63
N GLY A 243 -10.89 -12.67 2.48
CA GLY A 243 -11.27 -11.59 3.35
C GLY A 243 -12.75 -11.27 3.29
N TYR A 244 -13.10 -10.24 4.03
CA TYR A 244 -14.44 -9.68 4.01
C TYR A 244 -14.35 -8.17 3.98
N ALA A 245 -15.30 -7.55 3.28
CA ALA A 245 -15.50 -6.12 3.31
C ALA A 245 -16.97 -5.80 3.51
N HIS A 246 -17.26 -4.70 4.21
CA HIS A 246 -18.61 -4.23 4.45
C HIS A 246 -18.68 -2.71 4.35
N ASN A 247 -19.68 -2.21 3.65
CA ASN A 247 -20.08 -0.81 3.63
C ASN A 247 -21.31 -0.65 4.52
N PHE A 248 -21.20 0.09 5.61
CA PHE A 248 -22.30 0.50 6.47
C PHE A 248 -22.79 1.87 6.00
N ILE A 249 -24.06 1.98 5.60
CA ILE A 249 -24.63 3.22 5.06
C ILE A 249 -25.70 3.78 5.99
N TYR A 250 -25.51 5.02 6.42
CA TYR A 250 -26.46 5.77 7.22
C TYR A 250 -27.04 6.96 6.44
N LYS A 251 -28.37 7.07 6.45
CA LYS A 251 -29.13 8.10 5.71
C LYS A 251 -28.71 8.23 4.23
N LYS A 252 -28.30 7.12 3.60
CA LYS A 252 -27.83 7.03 2.21
C LYS A 252 -26.59 7.86 1.87
N SER A 253 -25.98 8.58 2.81
CA SER A 253 -24.91 9.53 2.49
C SER A 253 -23.70 9.40 3.41
N PHE A 254 -23.90 9.08 4.68
CA PHE A 254 -22.79 8.78 5.57
C PHE A 254 -22.41 7.30 5.43
N PHE A 255 -21.12 7.02 5.37
CA PHE A 255 -20.64 5.66 5.22
C PHE A 255 -19.50 5.35 6.18
N LEU A 256 -19.41 4.09 6.57
CA LEU A 256 -18.24 3.45 7.16
C LEU A 256 -17.97 2.18 6.35
N THR A 257 -16.76 2.05 5.82
CA THR A 257 -16.30 0.86 5.12
C THR A 257 -15.20 0.21 5.94
N LEU A 258 -15.31 -1.09 6.17
CA LEU A 258 -14.28 -1.90 6.80
C LEU A 258 -13.96 -3.07 5.88
N SER A 259 -12.68 -3.39 5.73
CA SER A 259 -12.20 -4.51 4.93
C SER A 259 -10.99 -5.14 5.60
N MET A 260 -11.00 -6.46 5.72
CA MET A 260 -9.87 -7.23 6.22
C MET A 260 -9.62 -8.39 5.27
N ILE A 261 -8.37 -8.54 4.83
CA ILE A 261 -7.93 -9.65 3.99
C ILE A 261 -6.78 -10.32 4.72
N LEU A 262 -6.90 -11.63 4.92
CA LEU A 262 -5.85 -12.50 5.46
C LEU A 262 -5.35 -13.39 4.33
N GLY A 263 -4.04 -13.54 4.22
CA GLY A 263 -3.43 -14.43 3.26
C GLY A 263 -2.27 -15.20 3.85
N VAL A 264 -1.96 -16.29 3.17
CA VAL A 264 -0.80 -17.15 3.44
C VAL A 264 0.02 -17.18 2.16
N GLY A 265 1.33 -17.02 2.28
CA GLY A 265 2.22 -17.03 1.12
C GLY A 265 3.58 -17.63 1.40
N GLY A 266 4.15 -18.22 0.37
CA GLY A 266 5.51 -18.75 0.36
C GLY A 266 6.45 -17.80 -0.36
N GLY A 267 7.67 -17.64 0.16
CA GLY A 267 8.65 -16.77 -0.47
C GLY A 267 10.09 -17.09 -0.09
N PHE A 268 11.01 -16.52 -0.87
CA PHE A 268 12.43 -16.66 -0.65
C PHE A 268 13.00 -15.38 -0.04
N MET A 269 13.66 -15.50 1.11
CA MET A 269 14.44 -14.40 1.70
C MET A 269 15.92 -14.63 1.44
N LYS A 270 16.63 -13.57 1.06
CA LYS A 270 18.09 -13.50 1.06
C LYS A 270 18.54 -12.36 1.94
N ILE A 271 19.51 -12.62 2.82
CA ILE A 271 20.18 -11.61 3.64
C ILE A 271 21.67 -11.63 3.32
N ASN A 272 22.29 -10.44 3.27
CA ASN A 272 23.73 -10.30 3.16
C ASN A 272 24.27 -9.56 4.38
N GLU A 273 25.38 -10.05 4.89
CA GLU A 273 26.12 -9.47 5.99
C GLU A 273 27.10 -8.39 5.50
N GLU A 274 27.44 -7.44 6.37
CA GLU A 274 28.44 -6.40 6.14
C GLU A 274 29.87 -6.95 6.07
N ASP A 275 30.30 -7.75 7.06
CA ASP A 275 31.71 -8.14 7.24
C ASP A 275 32.07 -9.51 6.63
N ILE A 276 31.12 -10.19 5.97
CA ILE A 276 31.26 -11.49 5.27
C ILE A 276 31.65 -12.68 6.18
N THR A 277 31.90 -12.45 7.47
CA THR A 277 32.31 -13.47 8.46
C THR A 277 31.35 -14.66 8.57
N LEU A 278 30.05 -14.39 8.54
CA LEU A 278 28.97 -15.37 8.59
C LEU A 278 28.31 -15.61 7.22
N GLY A 279 28.67 -14.81 6.21
CA GLY A 279 28.27 -14.96 4.82
C GLY A 279 26.79 -14.64 4.53
N ALA A 280 26.42 -14.75 3.26
CA ALA A 280 25.03 -14.58 2.83
C ALA A 280 24.19 -15.81 3.20
N LYS A 281 22.97 -15.59 3.69
CA LYS A 281 21.99 -16.66 3.94
C LYS A 281 20.76 -16.49 3.08
N ASN A 282 20.14 -17.61 2.76
CA ASN A 282 18.82 -17.64 2.15
C ASN A 282 17.94 -18.68 2.82
N ASN A 283 16.63 -18.53 2.67
CA ASN A 283 15.68 -19.55 3.02
C ASN A 283 14.42 -19.43 2.15
N PHE A 284 13.59 -20.46 2.25
CA PHE A 284 12.19 -20.39 1.86
C PHE A 284 11.34 -20.42 3.11
N ASP A 285 10.34 -19.55 3.19
CA ASP A 285 9.44 -19.48 4.33
C ASP A 285 7.99 -19.25 3.92
N VAL A 286 7.10 -19.71 4.79
CA VAL A 286 5.66 -19.45 4.72
C VAL A 286 5.30 -18.38 5.74
N SER A 287 4.69 -17.29 5.27
CA SER A 287 4.35 -16.13 6.09
C SER A 287 2.88 -15.75 5.94
N LEU A 288 2.38 -15.05 6.97
CA LEU A 288 1.06 -14.43 6.94
C LEU A 288 1.15 -13.00 6.40
N ILE A 289 0.20 -12.65 5.54
CA ILE A 289 -0.08 -11.31 5.06
C ILE A 289 -1.44 -10.89 5.59
N TYR A 290 -1.53 -9.66 6.07
CA TYR A 290 -2.83 -9.08 6.35
C TYR A 290 -2.91 -7.66 5.80
N THR A 291 -4.05 -7.36 5.20
CA THR A 291 -4.37 -6.03 4.68
C THR A 291 -5.67 -5.57 5.30
N PHE A 292 -5.60 -4.49 6.06
CA PHE A 292 -6.75 -3.82 6.65
C PHE A 292 -7.03 -2.53 5.87
N ARG A 293 -8.31 -2.29 5.54
CA ARG A 293 -8.76 -1.00 5.03
C ARG A 293 -9.96 -0.52 5.83
N ALA A 294 -9.95 0.77 6.13
CA ALA A 294 -11.08 1.48 6.70
C ALA A 294 -11.33 2.77 5.94
N ALA A 295 -12.58 3.17 5.80
CA ALA A 295 -12.94 4.47 5.27
C ALA A 295 -14.21 4.98 5.93
N ALA A 296 -14.28 6.27 6.20
CA ALA A 296 -15.49 6.88 6.73
C ALA A 296 -15.67 8.28 6.16
N GLY A 297 -16.92 8.69 5.97
CA GLY A 297 -17.20 10.02 5.49
C GLY A 297 -18.61 10.21 4.96
N TYR A 298 -18.72 11.21 4.09
CA TYR A 298 -19.93 11.63 3.44
C TYR A 298 -19.78 11.49 1.91
N ASN A 299 -20.72 10.81 1.27
CA ASN A 299 -20.79 10.60 -0.16
C ASN A 299 -22.21 10.92 -0.66
N SER A 300 -22.34 11.99 -1.43
CA SER A 300 -23.58 12.43 -2.09
C SER A 300 -23.42 12.34 -3.61
N ARG A 301 -24.43 12.76 -4.38
CA ARG A 301 -24.34 12.80 -5.84
C ARG A 301 -23.28 13.77 -6.38
N LYS A 302 -23.04 14.89 -5.71
CA LYS A 302 -22.11 15.94 -6.18
C LYS A 302 -20.81 16.01 -5.39
N PHE A 303 -20.84 15.65 -4.11
CA PHE A 303 -19.74 15.90 -3.19
C PHE A 303 -19.36 14.63 -2.41
N PHE A 304 -18.06 14.47 -2.19
CA PHE A 304 -17.47 13.47 -1.32
C PHE A 304 -16.50 14.15 -0.35
N ALA A 305 -16.57 13.81 0.92
CA ALA A 305 -15.52 14.11 1.90
C ALA A 305 -15.33 12.92 2.82
N GLY A 306 -14.10 12.47 3.02
CA GLY A 306 -13.87 11.31 3.86
C GLY A 306 -12.40 11.03 4.16
N VAL A 307 -12.21 10.20 5.16
CA VAL A 307 -10.91 9.67 5.59
C VAL A 307 -10.81 8.22 5.14
N THR A 308 -9.66 7.84 4.59
CA THR A 308 -9.35 6.45 4.23
C THR A 308 -8.05 6.04 4.87
N TYR A 309 -8.01 4.84 5.45
CA TYR A 309 -6.83 4.21 5.99
C TYR A 309 -6.63 2.86 5.33
N VAL A 310 -5.43 2.62 4.83
CA VAL A 310 -4.99 1.32 4.31
C VAL A 310 -3.73 0.94 5.06
N ASN A 311 -3.66 -0.30 5.51
CA ASN A 311 -2.48 -0.87 6.13
C ASN A 311 -2.27 -2.29 5.62
N THR A 312 -1.04 -2.60 5.26
CA THR A 312 -0.60 -3.94 4.90
C THR A 312 0.61 -4.28 5.74
N ALA A 313 0.51 -5.36 6.49
CA ALA A 313 1.59 -5.85 7.32
C ALA A 313 1.94 -7.31 7.02
N GLN A 314 3.23 -7.60 7.16
CA GLN A 314 3.87 -8.84 6.72
C GLN A 314 4.79 -9.32 7.82
N ASN A 315 4.57 -10.52 8.32
CA ASN A 315 5.44 -11.14 9.32
C ASN A 315 6.25 -12.25 8.66
N THR A 316 7.51 -11.95 8.35
CA THR A 316 8.35 -12.82 7.53
C THR A 316 9.47 -13.43 8.37
N PRO A 317 9.50 -14.75 8.57
CA PRO A 317 10.66 -15.39 9.19
C PRO A 317 11.91 -15.19 8.32
N THR A 318 13.06 -15.11 8.98
CA THR A 318 14.35 -14.90 8.31
C THR A 318 15.17 -16.19 8.29
N PRO A 319 16.26 -16.26 7.48
CA PRO A 319 17.20 -17.38 7.52
C PRO A 319 17.93 -17.55 8.86
N ILE A 320 17.83 -16.58 9.77
CA ILE A 320 18.38 -16.65 11.12
C ILE A 320 17.30 -17.24 12.04
N LYS A 321 17.69 -18.21 12.87
CA LYS A 321 16.73 -18.94 13.70
C LYS A 321 16.05 -17.97 14.67
N ARG A 322 14.72 -18.09 14.81
CA ARG A 322 13.90 -17.28 15.73
C ARG A 322 13.90 -15.77 15.44
N ALA A 323 14.47 -15.33 14.31
CA ALA A 323 14.45 -13.96 13.85
C ALA A 323 13.40 -13.72 12.76
N ILE A 324 12.70 -12.59 12.84
CA ILE A 324 11.54 -12.22 12.01
C ILE A 324 11.71 -10.79 11.53
N TYR A 325 11.39 -10.56 10.26
CA TYR A 325 11.17 -9.24 9.71
C TYR A 325 9.68 -8.93 9.68
N ILE A 326 9.30 -7.85 10.36
CA ILE A 326 7.95 -7.30 10.26
C ILE A 326 8.03 -6.09 9.34
N PHE A 327 7.30 -6.13 8.24
CA PHE A 327 7.18 -5.00 7.33
C PHE A 327 5.75 -4.47 7.40
N ASP A 328 5.62 -3.16 7.57
CA ASP A 328 4.34 -2.50 7.74
C ASP A 328 4.27 -1.25 6.86
N ALA A 329 3.38 -1.26 5.86
CA ALA A 329 3.16 -0.14 4.97
C ALA A 329 1.71 0.32 5.06
N GLY A 330 1.53 1.62 5.25
CA GLY A 330 0.20 2.19 5.38
C GLY A 330 0.07 3.57 4.77
N ASN A 331 -1.17 3.99 4.63
CA ASN A 331 -1.55 5.27 4.07
C ASN A 331 -2.83 5.78 4.71
N LEU A 332 -2.74 6.93 5.39
CA LEU A 332 -3.88 7.70 5.84
C LEU A 332 -4.13 8.83 4.86
N ARG A 333 -5.34 8.92 4.30
CA ARG A 333 -5.75 10.01 3.41
C ARG A 333 -6.99 10.73 3.89
N PHE A 334 -6.99 12.04 3.69
CA PHE A 334 -8.19 12.87 3.75
C PHE A 334 -8.51 13.29 2.32
N ASN A 335 -9.73 13.08 1.86
CA ASN A 335 -10.13 13.35 0.49
C ASN A 335 -11.35 14.27 0.49
N ILE A 336 -11.32 15.28 -0.36
CA ILE A 336 -12.46 16.11 -0.74
C ILE A 336 -12.60 16.02 -2.24
N ALA A 337 -13.78 15.72 -2.75
CA ALA A 337 -14.01 15.61 -4.17
C ALA A 337 -15.36 16.15 -4.61
N TYR A 338 -15.38 16.62 -5.86
CA TYR A 338 -16.55 17.20 -6.50
C TYR A 338 -16.78 16.53 -7.85
N ARG A 339 -18.05 16.18 -8.13
CA ARG A 339 -18.49 15.53 -9.37
C ARG A 339 -19.20 16.52 -10.27
N PHE A 340 -18.64 16.74 -11.45
CA PHE A 340 -19.21 17.58 -12.50
C PHE A 340 -20.18 16.76 -13.34
N GLN A 341 -21.44 17.18 -13.32
CA GLN A 341 -22.49 16.60 -14.16
C GLN A 341 -22.43 17.25 -15.55
N PHE A 342 -21.82 16.58 -16.52
CA PHE A 342 -21.91 17.01 -17.91
C PHE A 342 -23.20 16.49 -18.53
N LYS A 343 -23.98 17.39 -19.16
CA LYS A 343 -25.15 17.02 -19.99
C LYS A 343 -24.76 16.46 -21.37
N ALA A 344 -23.47 16.34 -21.69
CA ALA A 344 -22.97 16.11 -23.05
C ALA A 344 -23.12 14.67 -23.57
N GLY A 345 -23.53 13.71 -22.73
CA GLY A 345 -23.69 12.31 -23.14
C GLY A 345 -24.76 12.07 -24.21
N ASP A 346 -25.75 12.96 -24.30
CA ASP A 346 -26.84 12.83 -25.28
C ASP A 346 -26.46 13.35 -26.67
N GLU A 347 -25.53 14.29 -26.79
CA GLU A 347 -25.12 14.84 -28.10
C GLU A 347 -24.04 14.00 -28.79
N ILE A 348 -23.14 13.35 -28.03
CA ILE A 348 -22.08 12.52 -28.62
C ILE A 348 -22.65 11.18 -29.10
N LYS A 349 -23.61 10.58 -28.39
CA LYS A 349 -24.32 9.38 -28.87
C LYS A 349 -25.12 9.64 -30.14
N LYS A 350 -25.66 10.85 -30.30
CA LYS A 350 -26.45 11.26 -31.48
C LYS A 350 -25.59 11.59 -32.70
N LYS A 351 -24.27 11.74 -32.54
CA LYS A 351 -23.30 11.91 -33.63
C LYS A 351 -22.57 10.62 -34.03
N LEU A 352 -22.77 9.54 -33.26
CA LEU A 352 -22.13 8.23 -33.48
C LEU A 352 -23.14 7.12 -33.84
N MET A 353 -24.43 7.43 -33.89
CA MET A 353 -25.49 6.66 -34.57
C MET A 353 -25.89 7.44 -35.82
#